data_AF-A0A812JXN2-F1
#
_entry.id   AF-A0A812JXN2-F1
#
_cell.length_a   1.000
_cell.length_b   1.000
_cell.length_c   1.000
_cell.angle_alpha   90.00
_cell.angle_beta   90.00
_cell.angle_gamma   90.00
#
_symmetry.space_group_name_H-M   'P 1'
#
loop_
_entity.id
_entity.type
_entity.pdbx_description
1 polymer ?
#
loop_
_entity_poly.entity_id
_entity_poly.type
_entity_poly.pdbx_seq_one_letter_code
_entity_poly.pdbx_strand_id
1 'polypeptide(L)'
;MAALLNLRKGRGSEHSAGSVTADRILKAWDEEDLTSNEFSGNGGVVEPESPPSERTTMAGLLRKCFLSARFEVLMSCLVLTNTVWMAAQLQVEGGIYGAAWRGETDLSSLSTWRSIFMTGEQCFAAIFVLEVWLRVLVLRRAFFMVWLNYIDFFVGIACMAELIVVMRDGGTSSLDTLFLLRLLRVGKLARGLKLVGLTSNLSSLQLLVKCLVSSRAMLFWTFCLLALLQAVAGIILNMFAHQYFQEAMHDLSKREAVYLYFGTFTRSFLSMFEIMFANWGPPCRVLVEHISEWFAVFFLLYRCVFGFALLNVVNSVFVQQTMKTASSDEELAFKQKEKDTGPMLCHFCYPLCFPA
;
A
#
# COMPACT_ATOMS: atom_id res chain seq x y z
N MET A 1 -22.21 -36.99 47.06
CA MET A 1 -23.37 -36.25 47.60
C MET A 1 -22.82 -34.99 48.26
N ALA A 2 -23.15 -33.82 47.69
CA ALA A 2 -22.86 -32.45 48.14
C ALA A 2 -21.39 -32.01 48.34
N ALA A 3 -20.85 -31.27 47.35
CA ALA A 3 -19.96 -30.10 47.45
C ALA A 3 -18.95 -30.01 46.27
N LEU A 4 -19.45 -30.06 45.03
CA LEU A 4 -18.71 -29.76 43.80
C LEU A 4 -19.19 -28.44 43.17
N LEU A 5 -19.37 -27.39 43.97
CA LEU A 5 -19.77 -26.06 43.50
C LEU A 5 -19.17 -25.01 44.44
N ASN A 6 -18.00 -24.45 44.11
CA ASN A 6 -17.65 -23.02 44.33
C ASN A 6 -16.20 -22.58 44.06
N LEU A 7 -15.40 -23.30 43.27
CA LEU A 7 -14.05 -22.82 42.88
C LEU A 7 -13.86 -22.66 41.37
N ARG A 8 -14.87 -22.11 40.68
CA ARG A 8 -14.76 -21.64 39.29
C ARG A 8 -15.33 -20.23 39.11
N LYS A 9 -14.90 -19.29 39.95
CA LYS A 9 -15.24 -17.87 39.82
C LYS A 9 -13.97 -17.04 39.98
N GLY A 10 -13.32 -16.69 38.86
CA GLY A 10 -12.13 -15.82 38.90
C GLY A 10 -11.14 -15.89 37.73
N ARG A 11 -11.54 -16.30 36.52
CA ARG A 11 -10.70 -16.13 35.32
C ARG A 11 -11.54 -16.26 34.05
N GLY A 12 -12.07 -15.14 33.55
CA GLY A 12 -12.86 -15.13 32.31
C GLY A 12 -13.64 -13.85 32.03
N SER A 13 -13.12 -12.67 32.37
CA SER A 13 -13.87 -11.41 32.21
C SER A 13 -13.16 -10.30 31.42
N GLU A 14 -12.32 -10.62 30.44
CA GLU A 14 -11.71 -9.60 29.57
C GLU A 14 -11.77 -9.89 28.06
N HIS A 15 -12.46 -10.97 27.63
CA HIS A 15 -12.66 -11.26 26.19
C HIS A 15 -14.12 -11.29 25.73
N SER A 16 -15.08 -10.94 26.60
CA SER A 16 -16.52 -10.99 26.26
C SER A 16 -17.19 -9.62 26.10
N ALA A 17 -16.48 -8.50 26.30
CA ALA A 17 -17.09 -7.16 26.17
C ALA A 17 -17.20 -6.69 24.70
N GLY A 18 -16.34 -7.21 23.82
CA GLY A 18 -16.33 -6.85 22.39
C GLY A 18 -17.42 -7.53 21.55
N SER A 19 -17.77 -8.79 21.85
CA SER A 19 -18.80 -9.53 21.09
C SER A 19 -20.22 -9.06 21.42
N VAL A 20 -20.48 -8.70 22.68
CA VAL A 20 -21.79 -8.23 23.15
C VAL A 20 -22.17 -6.86 22.56
N THR A 21 -21.18 -6.07 22.13
CA THR A 21 -21.44 -4.76 21.51
C THR A 21 -21.78 -4.90 20.02
N ALA A 22 -21.13 -5.83 19.31
CA ALA A 22 -21.41 -6.11 17.89
C ALA A 22 -22.80 -6.73 17.68
N ASP A 23 -23.21 -7.68 18.53
CA ASP A 23 -24.54 -8.30 18.46
C ASP A 23 -25.67 -7.31 18.79
N ARG A 24 -25.42 -6.31 19.65
CA ARG A 24 -26.41 -5.26 19.96
C ARG A 24 -26.56 -4.25 18.83
N ILE A 25 -25.48 -3.98 18.09
CA ILE A 25 -25.54 -3.13 16.90
C ILE A 25 -26.29 -3.87 15.78
N LEU A 26 -26.00 -5.16 15.54
CA LEU A 26 -26.71 -5.93 14.52
C LEU A 26 -28.21 -6.06 14.81
N LYS A 27 -28.61 -6.25 16.08
CA LYS A 27 -30.04 -6.25 16.47
C LYS A 27 -30.73 -4.90 16.29
N ALA A 28 -30.02 -3.79 16.48
CA ALA A 28 -30.60 -2.46 16.27
C ALA A 28 -30.87 -2.16 14.78
N TRP A 29 -30.11 -2.78 13.87
CA TRP A 29 -30.30 -2.62 12.42
C TRP A 29 -31.45 -3.49 11.90
N ASP A 30 -31.66 -4.70 12.46
CA ASP A 30 -32.81 -5.55 12.13
C ASP A 30 -34.15 -4.95 12.62
N GLU A 31 -34.17 -4.20 13.73
CA GLU A 31 -35.40 -3.56 14.26
C GLU A 31 -35.80 -2.27 13.49
N GLU A 32 -34.83 -1.53 12.92
CA GLU A 32 -35.12 -0.38 12.03
C GLU A 32 -35.68 -0.82 10.66
N ASP A 33 -35.26 -1.97 10.14
CA ASP A 33 -35.77 -2.52 8.87
C ASP A 33 -37.19 -3.10 9.01
N LEU A 34 -37.59 -3.57 10.20
CA LEU A 34 -38.95 -4.08 10.44
C LEU A 34 -39.97 -2.95 10.67
N THR A 35 -39.57 -1.85 11.28
CA THR A 35 -40.45 -0.69 11.54
C THR A 35 -40.70 0.17 10.29
N SER A 36 -39.77 0.19 9.34
CA SER A 36 -39.95 0.86 8.05
C SER A 36 -40.91 0.13 7.10
N ASN A 37 -41.12 -1.19 7.30
CA ASN A 37 -42.01 -2.01 6.47
C ASN A 37 -43.48 -2.05 6.94
N GLU A 38 -43.79 -1.64 8.17
CA GLU A 38 -45.17 -1.62 8.68
C GLU A 38 -45.94 -0.30 8.43
N PHE A 39 -45.29 0.75 7.90
CA PHE A 39 -45.96 2.03 7.63
C PHE A 39 -46.54 2.19 6.21
N SER A 40 -46.44 1.16 5.35
CA SER A 40 -47.06 1.16 4.02
C SER A 40 -48.42 0.46 4.02
N GLY A 41 -49.33 0.97 4.83
CA GLY A 41 -50.71 0.50 4.88
C GLY A 41 -51.64 1.63 5.25
N ASN A 42 -52.12 2.36 4.24
CA ASN A 42 -53.41 3.06 4.15
C ASN A 42 -53.29 4.49 3.57
N GLY A 43 -53.94 4.73 2.41
CA GLY A 43 -54.41 6.06 2.00
C GLY A 43 -53.91 6.60 0.66
N GLY A 44 -54.77 6.52 -0.37
CA GLY A 44 -54.81 7.48 -1.48
C GLY A 44 -54.18 7.01 -2.80
N VAL A 45 -55.03 6.71 -3.78
CA VAL A 45 -54.65 6.64 -5.20
C VAL A 45 -54.21 8.04 -5.63
N VAL A 46 -52.90 8.23 -5.76
CA VAL A 46 -52.29 9.37 -6.45
C VAL A 46 -51.76 8.83 -7.77
N GLU A 47 -52.29 9.32 -8.89
CA GLU A 47 -51.74 9.04 -10.22
C GLU A 47 -50.23 9.31 -10.24
N PRO A 48 -49.43 8.50 -10.94
CA PRO A 48 -48.00 8.77 -11.05
C PRO A 48 -47.82 10.05 -11.88
N GLU A 49 -47.54 11.16 -11.21
CA GLU A 49 -46.88 12.29 -11.85
C GLU A 49 -45.61 11.75 -12.51
N SER A 50 -45.58 11.83 -13.84
CA SER A 50 -44.40 11.58 -14.67
C SER A 50 -43.20 12.30 -14.06
N PRO A 51 -42.02 11.65 -13.94
CA PRO A 51 -40.86 12.30 -13.35
C PRO A 51 -40.59 13.61 -14.11
N PRO A 52 -40.36 14.73 -13.40
CA PRO A 52 -40.06 15.99 -14.07
C PRO A 52 -38.84 15.74 -14.94
N SER A 53 -38.96 16.05 -16.23
CA SER A 53 -37.88 15.90 -17.20
C SER A 53 -36.63 16.60 -16.65
N GLU A 54 -35.71 15.79 -16.14
CA GLU A 54 -34.50 16.26 -15.47
C GLU A 54 -33.71 17.04 -16.53
N ARG A 55 -33.84 18.38 -16.51
CA ARG A 55 -33.03 19.26 -17.35
C ARG A 55 -31.59 18.88 -17.07
N THR A 56 -30.95 18.21 -18.04
CA THR A 56 -29.56 17.75 -17.99
C THR A 56 -28.66 18.98 -17.94
N THR A 57 -28.56 19.55 -16.75
CA THR A 57 -27.65 20.66 -16.45
C THR A 57 -26.24 20.17 -16.74
N MET A 58 -25.39 20.99 -17.38
CA MET A 58 -24.00 20.62 -17.71
C MET A 58 -23.26 19.94 -16.54
N ALA A 59 -23.54 20.37 -15.30
CA ALA A 59 -23.01 19.78 -14.08
C ALA A 59 -23.40 18.29 -13.89
N GLY A 60 -24.62 17.89 -14.25
CA GLY A 60 -25.09 16.51 -14.19
C GLY A 60 -24.42 15.61 -15.23
N LEU A 61 -24.19 16.13 -16.44
CA LEU A 61 -23.43 15.43 -17.49
C LEU A 61 -21.96 15.26 -17.10
N LEU A 62 -21.32 16.31 -16.56
CA LEU A 62 -19.95 16.25 -16.06
C LEU A 62 -19.81 15.25 -14.90
N ARG A 63 -20.78 15.23 -13.97
CA ARG A 63 -20.80 14.25 -12.88
C ARG A 63 -20.89 12.82 -13.40
N LYS A 64 -21.76 12.55 -14.38
CA LYS A 64 -21.86 11.23 -15.05
C LYS A 64 -20.56 10.86 -15.78
N CYS A 65 -19.89 11.84 -16.40
CA CYS A 65 -18.61 11.65 -17.08
C CYS A 65 -17.49 11.26 -16.10
N PHE A 66 -17.31 12.01 -15.00
CA PHE A 66 -16.25 11.75 -14.03
C PHE A 66 -16.42 10.45 -13.26
N LEU A 67 -17.67 10.00 -13.07
CA LEU A 67 -17.99 8.70 -12.44
C LEU A 67 -17.93 7.52 -13.42
N SER A 68 -17.69 7.78 -14.71
CA SER A 68 -17.63 6.73 -15.72
C SER A 68 -16.36 5.90 -15.59
N ALA A 69 -16.50 4.57 -15.62
CA ALA A 69 -15.36 3.65 -15.64
C ALA A 69 -14.39 3.93 -16.80
N ARG A 70 -14.89 4.42 -17.94
CA ARG A 70 -14.04 4.79 -19.10
C ARG A 70 -13.11 5.95 -18.78
N PHE A 71 -13.58 6.93 -18.01
CA PHE A 71 -12.78 8.07 -17.59
C PHE A 71 -11.67 7.63 -16.61
N GLU A 72 -12.01 6.79 -15.63
CA GLU A 72 -11.02 6.26 -14.69
C GLU A 72 -9.93 5.42 -15.38
N VAL A 73 -10.31 4.60 -16.36
CA VAL A 73 -9.34 3.82 -17.17
C VAL A 73 -8.43 4.77 -17.96
N LEU A 74 -8.98 5.79 -18.60
CA LEU A 74 -8.19 6.78 -19.36
C LEU A 74 -7.19 7.52 -18.46
N MET A 75 -7.63 7.96 -17.28
CA MET A 75 -6.74 8.62 -16.31
C MET A 75 -5.65 7.68 -15.79
N SER A 76 -5.97 6.40 -15.60
CA SER A 76 -4.99 5.40 -15.19
C SER A 76 -3.95 5.13 -16.29
N CYS A 77 -4.37 5.06 -17.56
CA CYS A 77 -3.46 5.00 -18.70
C CYS A 77 -2.54 6.22 -18.76
N LEU A 78 -3.07 7.42 -18.50
CA LEU A 78 -2.27 8.65 -18.48
C LEU A 78 -1.19 8.62 -17.39
N VAL A 79 -1.50 8.08 -16.20
CA VAL A 79 -0.52 7.87 -15.12
C VAL A 79 0.57 6.88 -15.55
N LEU A 80 0.21 5.79 -16.22
CA LEU A 80 1.19 4.83 -16.75
C LEU A 80 2.10 5.47 -17.80
N THR A 81 1.54 6.25 -18.74
CA THR A 81 2.33 6.99 -19.72
C THR A 81 3.28 7.99 -19.05
N ASN A 82 2.81 8.74 -18.05
CA ASN A 82 3.67 9.63 -17.26
C ASN A 82 4.79 8.88 -16.53
N THR A 83 4.54 7.63 -16.11
CA THR A 83 5.54 6.78 -15.46
C THR A 83 6.63 6.37 -16.44
N VAL A 84 6.25 5.94 -17.65
CA VAL A 84 7.19 5.62 -18.72
C VAL A 84 7.99 6.85 -19.12
N TRP A 85 7.35 8.02 -19.20
CA TRP A 85 8.03 9.29 -19.46
C TRP A 85 9.09 9.61 -18.41
N MET A 86 8.75 9.49 -17.13
CA MET A 86 9.67 9.70 -16.01
C MET A 86 10.84 8.70 -16.05
N ALA A 87 10.58 7.43 -16.37
CA ALA A 87 11.64 6.43 -16.52
C ALA A 87 12.59 6.78 -17.69
N ALA A 88 12.04 7.22 -18.83
CA ALA A 88 12.84 7.65 -19.98
C ALA A 88 13.70 8.89 -19.65
N GLN A 89 13.14 9.87 -18.93
CA GLN A 89 13.90 11.02 -18.45
C GLN A 89 15.05 10.60 -17.54
N LEU A 90 14.80 9.74 -16.56
CA LEU A 90 15.84 9.25 -15.64
C LEU A 90 16.94 8.48 -16.39
N GLN A 91 16.58 7.68 -17.40
CA GLN A 91 17.53 6.95 -18.23
C GLN A 91 18.44 7.89 -19.03
N VAL A 92 17.85 8.91 -19.67
CA VAL A 92 18.60 9.88 -20.47
C VAL A 92 19.46 10.78 -19.59
N GLU A 93 18.91 11.34 -18.51
CA GLU A 93 19.67 12.14 -17.56
C GLU A 93 20.82 11.33 -16.95
N GLY A 94 20.56 10.10 -16.49
CA GLY A 94 21.59 9.21 -15.95
C GLY A 94 22.68 8.86 -16.96
N GLY A 95 22.30 8.62 -18.22
CA GLY A 95 23.25 8.39 -19.31
C GLY A 95 24.14 9.60 -19.59
N ILE A 96 23.56 10.81 -19.59
CA ILE A 96 24.32 12.04 -19.82
C ILE A 96 25.24 12.35 -18.64
N TYR A 97 24.77 12.21 -17.39
CA TYR A 97 25.66 12.37 -16.22
C TYR A 97 26.82 11.36 -16.26
N GLY A 98 26.54 10.10 -16.62
CA GLY A 98 27.58 9.08 -16.78
C GLY A 98 28.61 9.42 -17.86
N ALA A 99 28.18 9.94 -19.00
CA ALA A 99 29.08 10.34 -20.09
C ALA A 99 29.84 11.65 -19.79
N ALA A 100 29.23 12.59 -19.05
CA ALA A 100 29.90 13.79 -18.55
C ALA A 100 31.05 13.45 -17.59
N TRP A 101 30.88 12.45 -16.72
CA TRP A 101 31.94 11.96 -15.83
C TRP A 101 33.10 11.31 -16.60
N ARG A 102 32.83 10.79 -17.80
CA ARG A 102 33.84 10.22 -18.71
C ARG A 102 34.48 11.27 -19.62
N GLY A 103 34.00 12.51 -19.60
CA GLY A 103 34.50 13.60 -20.45
C GLY A 103 34.05 13.54 -21.91
N GLU A 104 32.99 12.81 -22.22
CA GLU A 104 32.59 12.46 -23.61
C GLU A 104 31.44 13.32 -24.18
N THR A 105 30.93 14.34 -23.47
CA THR A 105 29.63 14.97 -23.83
C THR A 105 29.69 16.44 -24.25
N ASP A 106 29.05 16.74 -25.38
CA ASP A 106 28.63 18.07 -25.80
C ASP A 106 27.48 18.61 -24.92
N LEU A 107 27.72 19.74 -24.24
CA LEU A 107 26.75 20.43 -23.34
C LEU A 107 25.43 20.82 -24.04
N SER A 108 25.43 21.00 -25.36
CA SER A 108 24.26 21.44 -26.15
C SER A 108 23.17 20.35 -26.26
N SER A 109 23.57 19.07 -26.22
CA SER A 109 22.64 17.95 -26.22
C SER A 109 21.85 17.89 -24.90
N LEU A 110 22.50 18.20 -23.77
CA LEU A 110 21.92 18.19 -22.42
C LEU A 110 20.76 19.20 -22.29
N SER A 111 20.96 20.44 -22.74
CA SER A 111 19.93 21.49 -22.63
C SER A 111 18.67 21.18 -23.42
N THR A 112 18.82 20.52 -24.58
CA THR A 112 17.71 20.19 -25.47
C THR A 112 16.83 19.10 -24.86
N TRP A 113 17.44 17.98 -24.44
CA TRP A 113 16.71 16.89 -23.79
C TRP A 113 16.03 17.34 -22.50
N ARG A 114 16.73 18.13 -21.68
CA ARG A 114 16.18 18.67 -20.44
C ARG A 114 14.93 19.53 -20.69
N SER A 115 14.95 20.37 -21.73
CA SER A 115 13.79 21.21 -22.08
C SER A 115 12.58 20.37 -22.53
N ILE A 116 12.80 19.34 -23.32
CA ILE A 116 11.75 18.42 -23.78
C ILE A 116 11.10 17.71 -22.59
N PHE A 117 11.91 17.13 -21.71
CA PHE A 117 11.42 16.42 -20.53
C PHE A 117 10.70 17.35 -19.56
N MET A 118 11.27 18.53 -19.27
CA MET A 118 10.62 19.53 -18.40
C MET A 118 9.26 19.98 -18.96
N THR A 119 9.15 20.20 -20.28
CA THR A 119 7.89 20.57 -20.92
C THR A 119 6.87 19.44 -20.81
N GLY A 120 7.28 18.20 -21.09
CA GLY A 120 6.40 17.03 -20.95
C GLY A 120 5.87 16.84 -19.52
N GLU A 121 6.75 16.97 -18.52
CA GLU A 121 6.37 16.89 -17.11
C GLU A 121 5.38 17.98 -16.70
N GLN A 122 5.58 19.22 -17.16
CA GLN A 122 4.65 20.33 -16.92
C GLN A 122 3.27 20.07 -17.56
N CYS A 123 3.23 19.52 -18.78
CA CYS A 123 1.98 19.15 -19.43
C CYS A 123 1.22 18.08 -18.64
N PHE A 124 1.88 16.99 -18.24
CA PHE A 124 1.25 15.95 -17.41
C PHE A 124 0.79 16.52 -16.06
N ALA A 125 1.60 17.34 -15.40
CA ALA A 125 1.25 17.97 -14.15
C ALA A 125 0.00 18.87 -14.30
N ALA A 126 -0.07 19.68 -15.34
CA ALA A 126 -1.22 20.54 -15.61
C ALA A 126 -2.51 19.73 -15.83
N ILE A 127 -2.44 18.63 -16.58
CA ILE A 127 -3.60 17.74 -16.82
C ILE A 127 -4.08 17.14 -15.49
N PHE A 128 -3.18 16.61 -14.66
CA PHE A 128 -3.56 16.00 -13.37
C PHE A 128 -4.08 17.01 -12.35
N VAL A 129 -3.52 18.22 -12.33
CA VAL A 129 -4.01 19.32 -11.48
C VAL A 129 -5.42 19.68 -11.92
N LEU A 130 -5.62 19.96 -13.21
CA LEU A 130 -6.93 20.32 -13.76
C LEU A 130 -7.99 19.23 -13.49
N GLU A 131 -7.63 17.97 -13.67
CA GLU A 131 -8.52 16.84 -13.37
C GLU A 131 -8.96 16.81 -11.90
N VAL A 132 -8.02 16.88 -10.95
CA VAL A 132 -8.35 16.87 -9.51
C VAL A 132 -9.23 18.06 -9.13
N TRP A 133 -8.89 19.26 -9.60
CA TRP A 133 -9.68 20.47 -9.28
C TRP A 133 -11.08 20.40 -9.87
N LEU A 134 -11.24 19.94 -11.11
CA LEU A 134 -12.56 19.74 -11.71
C LEU A 134 -13.39 18.72 -10.94
N ARG A 135 -12.79 17.60 -10.49
CA ARG A 135 -13.47 16.61 -9.65
C ARG A 135 -13.91 17.20 -8.31
N VAL A 136 -13.05 17.98 -7.65
CA VAL A 136 -13.39 18.66 -6.39
C VAL A 136 -14.54 19.64 -6.59
N LEU A 137 -14.54 20.41 -7.69
CA LEU A 137 -15.60 21.38 -7.99
C LEU A 137 -16.95 20.73 -8.30
N VAL A 138 -16.96 19.60 -9.02
CA VAL A 138 -18.18 18.89 -9.42
C VAL A 138 -18.74 18.02 -8.29
N LEU A 139 -17.90 17.26 -7.59
CA LEU A 139 -18.35 16.34 -6.52
C LEU A 139 -18.48 17.02 -5.15
N ARG A 140 -17.80 18.14 -4.91
CA ARG A 140 -17.86 18.92 -3.66
C ARG A 140 -17.67 18.05 -2.42
N ARG A 141 -18.68 17.97 -1.54
CA ARG A 141 -18.63 17.17 -0.30
C ARG A 141 -18.57 15.66 -0.56
N ALA A 142 -19.14 15.17 -1.66
CA ALA A 142 -19.10 13.75 -2.00
C ALA A 142 -17.67 13.28 -2.34
N PHE A 143 -16.79 14.19 -2.80
CA PHE A 143 -15.39 13.87 -3.08
C PHE A 143 -14.66 13.38 -1.83
N PHE A 144 -14.88 14.04 -0.69
CA PHE A 144 -14.18 13.75 0.58
C PHE A 144 -14.77 12.57 1.37
N MET A 145 -15.87 11.97 0.91
CA MET A 145 -16.42 10.77 1.57
C MET A 145 -15.65 9.49 1.21
N VAL A 146 -14.86 9.51 0.13
CA VAL A 146 -14.09 8.35 -0.33
C VAL A 146 -12.63 8.51 0.09
N TRP A 147 -12.12 7.59 0.92
CA TRP A 147 -10.74 7.62 1.44
C TRP A 147 -9.68 7.80 0.34
N LEU A 148 -9.83 7.06 -0.77
CA LEU A 148 -8.89 7.09 -1.89
C LEU A 148 -8.81 8.46 -2.57
N ASN A 149 -9.83 9.32 -2.46
CA ASN A 149 -9.82 10.65 -3.06
C ASN A 149 -8.94 11.64 -2.28
N TYR A 150 -8.64 11.38 -1.00
CA TYR A 150 -7.67 12.18 -0.25
C TYR A 150 -6.27 12.08 -0.84
N ILE A 151 -5.87 10.89 -1.29
CA ILE A 151 -4.58 10.68 -1.97
C ILE A 151 -4.51 11.55 -3.23
N ASP A 152 -5.57 11.56 -4.04
CA ASP A 152 -5.62 12.37 -5.26
C ASP A 152 -5.52 13.87 -4.96
N PHE A 153 -6.18 14.32 -3.89
CA PHE A 153 -6.16 15.71 -3.44
C PHE A 153 -4.76 16.15 -3.01
N PHE A 154 -4.11 15.40 -2.12
CA PHE A 154 -2.76 15.73 -1.65
C PHE A 154 -1.72 15.66 -2.77
N VAL A 155 -1.79 14.65 -3.63
CA VAL A 155 -0.93 14.55 -4.82
C VAL A 155 -1.19 15.71 -5.77
N GLY A 156 -2.44 16.10 -5.97
CA GLY A 156 -2.82 17.27 -6.79
C GLY A 156 -2.24 18.58 -6.23
N ILE A 157 -2.31 18.79 -4.91
CA ILE A 157 -1.70 19.95 -4.24
C ILE A 157 -0.18 19.95 -4.43
N ALA A 158 0.49 18.81 -4.23
CA ALA A 158 1.93 18.70 -4.43
C ALA A 158 2.33 19.06 -5.87
N CYS A 159 1.57 18.59 -6.87
CA CYS A 159 1.79 18.94 -8.28
C CYS A 159 1.57 20.43 -8.57
N MET A 160 0.56 21.03 -7.94
CA MET A 160 0.29 22.45 -8.07
C MET A 160 1.41 23.30 -7.47
N ALA A 161 1.86 22.95 -6.25
CA ALA A 161 2.97 23.63 -5.59
C ALA A 161 4.23 23.58 -6.45
N GLU A 162 4.51 22.43 -7.03
CA GLU A 162 5.62 22.25 -7.94
C GLU A 162 5.53 23.11 -9.22
N LEU A 163 4.36 23.15 -9.87
CA LEU A 163 4.17 23.99 -11.04
C LEU A 163 4.41 25.47 -10.71
N ILE A 164 3.92 25.93 -9.54
CA ILE A 164 4.13 27.31 -9.06
C ILE A 164 5.61 27.59 -8.83
N VAL A 165 6.33 26.69 -8.16
CA VAL A 165 7.76 26.85 -7.87
C VAL A 165 8.57 26.95 -9.17
N VAL A 166 8.29 26.06 -10.13
CA VAL A 166 8.99 26.06 -11.43
C VAL A 166 8.70 27.33 -12.23
N MET A 167 7.46 27.83 -12.21
CA MET A 167 7.07 29.06 -12.90
C MET A 167 7.66 30.32 -12.26
N ARG A 168 7.78 30.35 -10.93
CA ARG A 168 8.25 31.53 -10.18
C ARG A 168 9.77 31.69 -10.24
N ASP A 169 10.50 30.61 -10.01
CA ASP A 169 11.95 30.67 -9.76
C ASP A 169 12.78 30.29 -10.99
N GLY A 170 12.16 29.95 -12.12
CA GLY A 170 12.84 29.46 -13.32
C GLY A 170 13.70 28.21 -13.08
N GLY A 171 13.48 27.50 -11.96
CA GLY A 171 14.27 26.35 -11.52
C GLY A 171 15.48 26.65 -10.62
N THR A 172 15.58 27.85 -10.03
CA THR A 172 16.68 28.24 -9.12
C THR A 172 16.47 27.88 -7.64
N SER A 173 15.33 27.27 -7.30
CA SER A 173 14.97 26.88 -5.93
C SER A 173 15.92 25.84 -5.35
N SER A 174 16.04 25.79 -4.02
CA SER A 174 16.92 24.87 -3.30
C SER A 174 16.73 23.41 -3.75
N LEU A 175 17.85 22.74 -4.05
CA LEU A 175 17.88 21.37 -4.60
C LEU A 175 17.09 20.37 -3.75
N ASP A 176 17.10 20.53 -2.42
CA ASP A 176 16.39 19.66 -1.48
C ASP A 176 14.87 19.78 -1.59
N THR A 177 14.36 21.00 -1.75
CA THR A 177 12.92 21.25 -1.93
C THR A 177 12.44 20.66 -3.25
N LEU A 178 13.22 20.84 -4.31
CA LEU A 178 12.91 20.28 -5.62
C LEU A 178 12.98 18.75 -5.63
N PHE A 179 13.94 18.16 -4.91
CA PHE A 179 14.04 16.70 -4.79
C PHE A 179 12.82 16.09 -4.10
N LEU A 180 12.38 16.67 -2.99
CA LEU A 180 11.19 16.19 -2.27
C LEU A 180 9.91 16.31 -3.11
N LEU A 181 9.74 17.43 -3.82
CA LEU A 181 8.60 17.62 -4.74
C LEU A 181 8.63 16.61 -5.89
N ARG A 182 9.80 16.34 -6.47
CA ARG A 182 9.99 15.29 -7.49
C ARG A 182 9.65 13.91 -6.95
N LEU A 183 10.04 13.60 -5.71
CA LEU A 183 9.73 12.31 -5.08
C LEU A 183 8.22 12.15 -4.83
N LEU A 184 7.53 13.23 -4.44
CA LEU A 184 6.07 13.24 -4.28
C LEU A 184 5.31 12.93 -5.58
N ARG A 185 5.91 13.17 -6.76
CA ARG A 185 5.33 12.77 -8.06
C ARG A 185 5.18 11.25 -8.18
N VAL A 186 6.03 10.45 -7.51
CA VAL A 186 5.90 8.98 -7.46
C VAL A 186 4.58 8.59 -6.78
N GLY A 187 4.05 9.44 -5.88
CA GLY A 187 2.72 9.27 -5.30
C GLY A 187 1.59 9.20 -6.34
N LYS A 188 1.78 9.73 -7.57
CA LYS A 188 0.84 9.55 -8.69
C LYS A 188 0.63 8.08 -9.06
N LEU A 189 1.63 7.22 -8.85
CA LEU A 189 1.52 5.78 -9.11
C LEU A 189 0.44 5.12 -8.25
N ALA A 190 0.19 5.65 -7.04
CA ALA A 190 -0.89 5.17 -6.18
C ALA A 190 -2.27 5.34 -6.84
N ARG A 191 -2.43 6.26 -7.81
CA ARG A 191 -3.65 6.38 -8.61
C ARG A 191 -3.88 5.15 -9.50
N GLY A 192 -2.80 4.60 -10.07
CA GLY A 192 -2.87 3.36 -10.86
C GLY A 192 -3.39 2.17 -10.05
N LEU A 193 -3.17 2.16 -8.73
CA LEU A 193 -3.73 1.12 -7.85
C LEU A 193 -5.26 1.19 -7.74
N LYS A 194 -5.88 2.36 -7.98
CA LYS A 194 -7.35 2.45 -8.02
C LYS A 194 -7.94 1.66 -9.18
N LEU A 195 -7.25 1.61 -10.32
CA LEU A 195 -7.68 0.85 -11.51
C LEU A 195 -7.95 -0.61 -11.14
N VAL A 196 -7.09 -1.18 -10.30
CA VAL A 196 -7.20 -2.56 -9.82
C VAL A 196 -8.55 -2.80 -9.15
N GLY A 197 -9.03 -1.85 -8.33
CA GLY A 197 -10.33 -1.96 -7.66
C GLY A 197 -11.54 -1.65 -8.54
N LEU A 198 -11.35 -0.90 -9.64
CA LEU A 198 -12.42 -0.44 -10.51
C LEU A 198 -12.73 -1.40 -11.67
N THR A 199 -11.72 -2.12 -12.17
CA THR A 199 -11.92 -3.04 -13.29
C THR A 199 -12.29 -4.44 -12.81
N SER A 200 -13.51 -4.87 -13.12
CA SER A 200 -13.98 -6.26 -12.91
C SER A 200 -13.08 -7.30 -13.59
N ASN A 201 -12.36 -6.91 -14.64
CA ASN A 201 -11.52 -7.79 -15.46
C ASN A 201 -10.19 -8.16 -14.77
N LEU A 202 -9.86 -7.54 -13.63
CA LEU A 202 -8.64 -7.82 -12.85
C LEU A 202 -8.97 -8.51 -11.52
N SER A 203 -9.97 -9.38 -11.51
CA SER A 203 -10.41 -10.14 -10.32
C SER A 203 -9.25 -10.88 -9.63
N SER A 204 -8.34 -11.49 -10.39
CA SER A 204 -7.14 -12.14 -9.83
C SER A 204 -6.21 -11.15 -9.10
N LEU A 205 -6.04 -9.93 -9.62
CA LEU A 205 -5.19 -8.92 -9.00
C LEU A 205 -5.86 -8.31 -7.76
N GLN A 206 -7.18 -8.12 -7.80
CA GLN A 206 -7.97 -7.70 -6.64
C GLN A 206 -7.84 -8.72 -5.49
N LEU A 207 -7.90 -10.01 -5.81
CA LEU A 207 -7.69 -11.08 -4.84
C LEU A 207 -6.30 -11.00 -4.20
N LEU A 208 -5.25 -10.81 -5.01
CA LEU A 208 -3.89 -10.65 -4.49
C LEU A 208 -3.77 -9.43 -3.56
N VAL A 209 -4.35 -8.29 -3.92
CA VAL A 209 -4.35 -7.08 -3.07
C VAL A 209 -5.13 -7.32 -1.77
N LYS A 210 -6.30 -7.96 -1.83
CA LYS A 210 -7.07 -8.34 -0.64
C LYS A 210 -6.28 -9.25 0.29
N CYS A 211 -5.59 -10.26 -0.25
CA CYS A 211 -4.72 -11.16 0.51
C CYS A 211 -3.56 -10.41 1.19
N LEU A 212 -2.92 -9.48 0.49
CA LEU A 212 -1.87 -8.62 1.06
C LEU A 212 -2.39 -7.76 2.21
N VAL A 213 -3.53 -7.08 2.00
CA VAL A 213 -4.14 -6.21 3.02
C VAL A 213 -4.61 -7.02 4.24
N SER A 214 -5.21 -8.19 4.02
CA SER A 214 -5.60 -9.14 5.09
C SER A 214 -4.41 -9.57 5.93
N SER A 215 -3.24 -9.75 5.31
CA SER A 215 -2.03 -10.24 5.99
C SER A 215 -1.19 -9.13 6.66
N ARG A 216 -1.63 -7.86 6.61
CA ARG A 216 -0.84 -6.71 7.08
C ARG A 216 -0.40 -6.80 8.54
N ALA A 217 -1.28 -7.24 9.44
CA ALA A 217 -1.00 -7.31 10.87
C ALA A 217 0.04 -8.40 11.17
N MET A 218 -0.15 -9.57 10.56
CA MET A 218 0.77 -10.70 10.68
C MET A 218 2.16 -10.36 10.13
N LEU A 219 2.23 -9.73 8.94
CA LEU A 219 3.48 -9.26 8.35
C LEU A 219 4.17 -8.26 9.28
N PHE A 220 3.44 -7.27 9.79
CA PHE A 220 3.98 -6.27 10.71
C PHE A 220 4.61 -6.92 11.95
N TRP A 221 3.87 -7.79 12.65
CA TRP A 221 4.39 -8.47 13.83
C TRP A 221 5.58 -9.38 13.53
N THR A 222 5.58 -10.03 12.37
CA THR A 222 6.70 -10.84 11.91
C THR A 222 7.95 -10.00 11.67
N PHE A 223 7.82 -8.85 10.99
CA PHE A 223 8.91 -7.91 10.79
C PHE A 223 9.42 -7.34 12.12
N CYS A 224 8.52 -7.00 13.07
CA CYS A 224 8.93 -6.55 14.40
C CYS A 224 9.73 -7.61 15.14
N LEU A 225 9.30 -8.87 15.13
CA LEU A 225 10.03 -9.98 15.75
C LEU A 225 11.40 -10.18 15.09
N LEU A 226 11.45 -10.20 13.75
CA LEU A 226 12.70 -10.32 12.99
C LEU A 226 13.65 -9.15 13.26
N ALA A 227 13.14 -7.93 13.33
CA ALA A 227 13.93 -6.74 13.63
C ALA A 227 14.48 -6.79 15.06
N LEU A 228 13.69 -7.23 16.04
CA LEU A 228 14.16 -7.40 17.41
C LEU A 228 15.30 -8.42 17.50
N LEU A 229 15.14 -9.58 16.87
CA LEU A 229 16.16 -10.64 16.87
C LEU A 229 17.46 -10.17 16.19
N GLN A 230 17.35 -9.47 15.06
CA GLN A 230 18.49 -8.87 14.37
C GLN A 230 19.17 -7.77 15.21
N ALA A 231 18.39 -6.96 15.92
CA ALA A 231 18.91 -5.93 16.80
C ALA A 231 19.71 -6.54 17.96
N VAL A 232 19.20 -7.60 18.59
CA VAL A 232 19.93 -8.31 19.65
C VAL A 232 21.26 -8.89 19.12
N ALA A 233 21.22 -9.59 17.98
CA ALA A 233 22.44 -10.13 17.37
C ALA A 233 23.43 -9.02 16.97
N GLY A 234 22.94 -7.92 16.41
CA GLY A 234 23.73 -6.75 16.04
C GLY A 234 24.37 -6.06 17.24
N ILE A 235 23.66 -5.93 18.37
CA ILE A 235 24.20 -5.40 19.62
C ILE A 235 25.34 -6.31 20.13
N ILE A 236 25.12 -7.62 20.16
CA ILE A 236 26.15 -8.58 20.62
C ILE A 236 27.43 -8.44 19.79
N LEU A 237 27.32 -8.45 18.46
CA LEU A 237 28.49 -8.31 17.59
C LEU A 237 29.15 -6.93 17.69
N ASN A 238 28.36 -5.87 17.84
CA ASN A 238 28.89 -4.52 18.05
C ASN A 238 29.68 -4.43 19.36
N MET A 239 29.24 -5.11 20.43
CA MET A 239 29.99 -5.18 21.69
C MET A 239 31.35 -5.86 21.51
N PHE A 240 31.42 -6.98 20.77
CA PHE A 240 32.69 -7.63 20.45
C PHE A 240 33.58 -6.77 19.56
N ALA A 241 33.02 -6.12 18.54
CA ALA A 241 33.75 -5.16 17.69
C ALA A 241 34.29 -3.98 18.51
N HIS A 242 33.53 -3.51 19.50
CA HIS A 242 33.98 -2.44 20.38
C HIS A 242 35.20 -2.85 21.22
N GLN A 243 35.22 -4.07 21.76
CA GLN A 243 36.40 -4.62 22.45
C GLN A 243 37.60 -4.69 21.50
N TYR A 244 37.40 -5.15 20.27
CA TYR A 244 38.44 -5.18 19.23
C TYR A 244 39.02 -3.78 18.93
N PHE A 245 38.21 -2.72 18.95
CA PHE A 245 38.70 -1.35 18.74
C PHE A 245 39.48 -0.78 19.92
N GLN A 246 39.20 -1.20 21.15
CA GLN A 246 39.90 -0.73 22.34
C GLN A 246 41.32 -1.30 22.45
N GLU A 247 41.61 -2.42 21.79
CA GLU A 247 42.94 -3.00 21.73
C GLU A 247 43.84 -2.19 20.79
N ALA A 248 44.87 -1.53 21.34
CA ALA A 248 45.68 -0.53 20.65
C ALA A 248 46.54 -1.04 19.48
N MET A 249 46.68 -2.36 19.28
CA MET A 249 47.69 -2.96 18.38
C MET A 249 47.23 -3.39 16.98
N HIS A 250 45.98 -3.13 16.56
CA HIS A 250 45.49 -3.59 15.26
C HIS A 250 45.77 -2.60 14.11
N ASP A 251 46.17 -3.14 12.95
CA ASP A 251 46.37 -2.37 11.70
C ASP A 251 45.15 -1.51 11.34
N LEU A 252 45.39 -0.30 10.85
CA LEU A 252 44.34 0.66 10.49
C LEU A 252 43.34 0.08 9.46
N SER A 253 43.83 -0.61 8.44
CA SER A 253 43.00 -1.20 7.38
C SER A 253 42.05 -2.28 7.89
N LYS A 254 42.48 -3.10 8.86
CA LYS A 254 41.63 -4.15 9.46
C LYS A 254 40.54 -3.54 10.34
N ARG A 255 40.89 -2.50 11.10
CA ARG A 255 39.91 -1.74 11.90
C ARG A 255 38.86 -1.07 11.02
N GLU A 256 39.25 -0.50 9.89
CA GLU A 256 38.32 0.11 8.95
C GLU A 256 37.32 -0.92 8.38
N ALA A 257 37.79 -2.11 8.01
CA ALA A 257 36.93 -3.20 7.53
C ALA A 257 35.90 -3.63 8.60
N VAL A 258 36.33 -3.86 9.84
CA VAL A 258 35.41 -4.21 10.95
C VAL A 258 34.45 -3.05 11.25
N TYR A 259 34.92 -1.80 11.19
CA TYR A 259 34.10 -0.62 11.45
C TYR A 259 33.03 -0.37 10.37
N LEU A 260 33.31 -0.73 9.11
CA LEU A 260 32.34 -0.61 8.02
C LEU A 260 31.05 -1.39 8.30
N TYR A 261 31.18 -2.62 8.80
CA TYR A 261 30.05 -3.51 9.07
C TYR A 261 29.55 -3.43 10.51
N PHE A 262 30.45 -3.38 11.50
CA PHE A 262 30.08 -3.54 12.92
C PHE A 262 30.53 -2.38 13.81
N GLY A 263 30.90 -1.24 13.23
CA GLY A 263 31.41 -0.08 13.97
C GLY A 263 30.37 0.60 14.88
N THR A 264 29.13 0.71 14.41
CA THR A 264 28.01 1.30 15.15
C THR A 264 26.84 0.33 15.22
N PHE A 265 25.89 0.57 16.11
CA PHE A 265 24.66 -0.22 16.18
C PHE A 265 23.92 -0.25 14.83
N THR A 266 23.69 0.90 14.18
CA THR A 266 22.97 0.97 12.90
C THR A 266 23.67 0.18 11.80
N ARG A 267 25.02 0.24 11.74
CA ARG A 267 25.82 -0.55 10.80
C ARG A 267 25.72 -2.04 11.10
N SER A 268 25.81 -2.42 12.37
CA SER A 268 25.71 -3.82 12.82
C SER A 268 24.32 -4.38 12.54
N PHE A 269 23.27 -3.61 12.79
CA PHE A 269 21.88 -3.95 12.49
C PHE A 269 21.67 -4.16 10.98
N LEU A 270 22.17 -3.22 10.15
CA LEU A 270 22.12 -3.36 8.69
C LEU A 270 22.91 -4.59 8.21
N SER A 271 24.08 -4.86 8.79
CA SER A 271 24.88 -6.04 8.47
C SER A 271 24.17 -7.34 8.83
N MET A 272 23.48 -7.40 9.98
CA MET A 272 22.66 -8.58 10.34
C MET A 272 21.47 -8.77 9.40
N PHE A 273 20.90 -7.67 8.90
CA PHE A 273 19.87 -7.71 7.85
C PHE A 273 20.44 -8.24 6.53
N GLU A 274 21.61 -7.75 6.11
CA GLU A 274 22.31 -8.20 4.90
C GLU A 274 22.68 -9.69 4.98
N ILE A 275 23.17 -10.16 6.12
CA ILE A 275 23.49 -11.58 6.37
C ILE A 275 22.25 -12.46 6.22
N MET A 276 21.07 -11.96 6.61
CA MET A 276 19.84 -12.75 6.53
C MET A 276 19.26 -12.79 5.11
N PHE A 277 19.22 -11.66 4.40
CA PHE A 277 18.47 -11.54 3.14
C PHE A 277 19.31 -11.45 1.87
N ALA A 278 20.58 -11.04 1.97
CA ALA A 278 21.43 -10.75 0.83
C ALA A 278 22.72 -11.58 0.89
N ASN A 279 23.88 -10.92 0.88
CA ASN A 279 25.18 -11.58 0.87
C ASN A 279 25.74 -11.73 2.29
N TRP A 280 25.74 -12.95 2.80
CA TRP A 280 26.27 -13.25 4.13
C TRP A 280 27.81 -13.31 4.17
N GLY A 281 28.48 -13.56 3.03
CA GLY A 281 29.90 -13.86 3.00
C GLY A 281 30.80 -12.72 3.49
N PRO A 282 30.76 -11.53 2.87
CA PRO A 282 31.66 -10.42 3.23
C PRO A 282 31.53 -9.95 4.67
N PRO A 283 30.33 -9.67 5.22
CA PRO A 283 30.20 -9.25 6.62
C PRO A 283 30.69 -10.31 7.61
N CYS A 284 30.42 -11.60 7.34
CA CYS A 284 30.84 -12.69 8.22
C CYS A 284 32.37 -12.86 8.21
N ARG A 285 32.99 -12.85 7.03
CA ARG A 285 34.44 -13.05 6.88
C ARG A 285 35.25 -12.00 7.61
N VAL A 286 34.81 -10.74 7.60
CA VAL A 286 35.49 -9.64 8.31
C VAL A 286 35.66 -9.95 9.81
N LEU A 287 34.66 -10.55 10.46
CA LEU A 287 34.76 -10.91 11.90
C LEU A 287 35.56 -12.19 12.12
N VAL A 288 35.42 -13.17 11.24
CA VAL A 288 36.13 -14.45 11.29
C VAL A 288 37.64 -14.24 11.12
N GLU A 289 38.04 -13.43 10.13
CA GLU A 289 39.42 -13.24 9.73
C GLU A 289 40.16 -12.19 10.60
N HIS A 290 39.44 -11.26 11.23
CA HIS A 290 40.08 -10.17 12.01
C HIS A 290 39.91 -10.28 13.52
N ILE A 291 38.84 -10.92 14.03
CA ILE A 291 38.60 -11.05 15.47
C ILE A 291 38.83 -12.48 15.95
N SER A 292 38.05 -13.44 15.46
CA SER A 292 38.17 -14.85 15.87
C SER A 292 37.44 -15.80 14.93
N GLU A 293 38.04 -16.95 14.66
CA GLU A 293 37.42 -18.02 13.86
C GLU A 293 36.12 -18.57 14.48
N TRP A 294 35.93 -18.43 15.80
CA TRP A 294 34.71 -18.85 16.50
C TRP A 294 33.45 -18.15 16.01
N PHE A 295 33.57 -16.94 15.43
CA PHE A 295 32.45 -16.25 14.81
C PHE A 295 31.88 -17.03 13.62
N ALA A 296 32.64 -17.92 12.98
CA ALA A 296 32.11 -18.76 11.91
C ALA A 296 31.00 -19.69 12.44
N VAL A 297 31.18 -20.28 13.63
CA VAL A 297 30.15 -21.11 14.27
C VAL A 297 28.91 -20.28 14.59
N PHE A 298 29.09 -19.07 15.13
CA PHE A 298 27.99 -18.15 15.40
C PHE A 298 27.18 -17.83 14.13
N PHE A 299 27.85 -17.42 13.05
CA PHE A 299 27.18 -17.04 11.80
C PHE A 299 26.52 -18.22 11.09
N LEU A 300 27.13 -19.41 11.12
CA LEU A 300 26.53 -20.63 10.59
C LEU A 300 25.25 -20.99 11.34
N LEU A 301 25.28 -21.00 12.68
CA LEU A 301 24.10 -21.25 13.51
C LEU A 301 23.03 -20.19 13.30
N TYR A 302 23.40 -18.91 13.28
CA TYR A 302 22.49 -17.80 13.00
C TYR A 302 21.80 -18.00 11.64
N ARG A 303 22.55 -18.36 10.59
CA ARG A 303 22.01 -18.56 9.24
C ARG A 303 21.10 -19.79 9.16
N CYS A 304 21.46 -20.89 9.81
CA CYS A 304 20.63 -22.09 9.90
C CYS A 304 19.29 -21.82 10.60
N VAL A 305 19.33 -21.14 11.75
CA VAL A 305 18.13 -20.88 12.55
C VAL A 305 17.29 -19.76 11.96
N PHE A 306 17.85 -18.57 11.78
CA PHE A 306 17.07 -17.41 11.36
C PHE A 306 16.89 -17.36 9.84
N GLY A 307 17.93 -17.70 9.09
CA GLY A 307 17.90 -17.61 7.62
C GLY A 307 17.19 -18.78 6.94
N PHE A 308 17.16 -19.98 7.52
CA PHE A 308 16.43 -21.13 6.95
C PHE A 308 15.17 -21.45 7.74
N ALA A 309 15.26 -21.73 9.04
CA ALA A 309 14.09 -22.17 9.80
C ALA A 309 13.04 -21.05 9.96
N LEU A 310 13.44 -19.87 10.43
CA LEU A 310 12.50 -18.78 10.71
C LEU A 310 11.87 -18.21 9.41
N LEU A 311 12.67 -17.95 8.37
CA LEU A 311 12.13 -17.48 7.09
C LEU A 311 11.15 -18.48 6.46
N ASN A 312 11.42 -19.79 6.57
CA ASN A 312 10.50 -20.81 6.06
C ASN A 312 9.19 -20.86 6.86
N VAL A 313 9.24 -20.69 8.19
CA VAL A 313 8.03 -20.59 9.03
C VAL A 313 7.20 -19.38 8.64
N VAL A 314 7.83 -18.21 8.49
CA VAL A 314 7.16 -16.97 8.05
C VAL A 314 6.48 -17.16 6.69
N ASN A 315 7.21 -17.73 5.72
CA ASN A 315 6.66 -18.01 4.40
C ASN A 315 5.47 -18.97 4.47
N SER A 316 5.56 -20.04 5.27
CA SER A 316 4.46 -20.99 5.45
C SER A 316 3.22 -20.33 6.04
N VAL A 317 3.38 -19.52 7.08
CA VAL A 317 2.28 -18.81 7.74
C VAL A 317 1.64 -17.79 6.79
N PHE A 318 2.44 -17.10 5.98
CA PHE A 318 1.94 -16.18 4.95
C PHE A 318 1.13 -16.89 3.86
N VAL A 319 1.62 -18.05 3.40
CA VAL A 319 0.89 -18.89 2.43
C VAL A 319 -0.44 -19.37 3.02
N GLN A 320 -0.46 -19.84 4.27
CA GLN A 320 -1.69 -20.26 4.96
C GLN A 320 -2.71 -19.11 5.06
N GLN A 321 -2.27 -17.92 5.44
CA GLN A 321 -3.15 -16.74 5.52
C GLN A 321 -3.68 -16.32 4.14
N THR A 322 -2.86 -16.44 3.11
CA THR A 322 -3.24 -16.18 1.72
C THR A 322 -4.30 -17.16 1.25
N MET A 323 -4.11 -18.47 1.48
CA MET A 323 -5.08 -19.51 1.12
C MET A 323 -6.40 -19.34 1.88
N LYS A 324 -6.34 -18.97 3.17
CA LYS A 324 -7.53 -18.68 3.98
C LYS A 324 -8.30 -17.47 3.45
N THR A 325 -7.60 -16.42 3.05
CA THR A 325 -8.25 -15.23 2.47
C THR A 325 -8.84 -15.54 1.10
N ALA A 326 -8.15 -16.36 0.29
CA ALA A 326 -8.63 -16.74 -1.03
C ALA A 326 -9.90 -17.62 -0.97
N SER A 327 -9.91 -18.64 -0.11
CA SER A 327 -11.10 -19.49 0.11
C SER A 327 -12.29 -18.70 0.66
N SER A 328 -12.05 -17.74 1.57
CA SER A 328 -13.11 -16.87 2.07
C SER A 328 -13.69 -15.96 0.98
N ASP A 329 -12.89 -15.47 0.03
CA ASP A 329 -13.38 -14.64 -1.08
C ASP A 329 -14.23 -15.48 -2.06
N GLU A 330 -13.86 -16.74 -2.30
CA GLU A 330 -14.63 -17.69 -3.10
C GLU A 330 -15.99 -18.03 -2.46
N GLU A 331 -16.01 -18.30 -1.14
CA GLU A 331 -17.26 -18.56 -0.40
C GLU A 331 -18.21 -17.35 -0.42
N LEU A 332 -17.67 -16.14 -0.26
CA LEU A 332 -18.45 -14.90 -0.37
C LEU A 332 -18.99 -14.70 -1.79
N ALA A 333 -18.18 -14.97 -2.82
CA ALA A 333 -18.62 -14.89 -4.21
C ALA A 333 -19.74 -15.90 -4.52
N PHE A 334 -19.70 -17.11 -3.94
CA PHE A 334 -20.76 -18.10 -4.10
C PHE A 334 -22.06 -17.65 -3.43
N LYS A 335 -22.01 -17.17 -2.18
CA LYS A 335 -23.19 -16.66 -1.46
C LYS A 335 -23.83 -15.46 -2.15
N GLN A 336 -23.02 -14.60 -2.79
CA GLN A 336 -23.53 -13.47 -3.57
C GLN A 336 -24.33 -13.96 -4.79
N LYS A 337 -23.83 -14.97 -5.51
CA LYS A 337 -24.54 -15.56 -6.66
C LYS A 337 -25.85 -16.24 -6.27
N GLU A 338 -25.91 -16.89 -5.11
CA GLU A 338 -27.13 -17.52 -4.60
C GLU A 338 -28.22 -16.48 -4.29
N LYS A 339 -27.84 -15.36 -3.66
CA LYS A 339 -28.74 -14.21 -3.41
C LYS A 339 -29.26 -13.57 -4.69
N ASP A 340 -28.41 -13.45 -5.73
CA ASP A 340 -28.82 -12.88 -7.02
C ASP A 340 -29.74 -13.83 -7.81
N THR A 341 -29.64 -15.14 -7.58
CA THR A 341 -30.47 -16.16 -8.26
C THR A 341 -31.84 -16.36 -7.57
N GLY A 342 -31.91 -16.15 -6.25
CA GLY A 342 -33.14 -16.25 -5.44
C GLY A 342 -34.37 -15.50 -5.99
N PRO A 343 -34.29 -14.20 -6.35
CA PRO A 343 -35.44 -13.46 -6.88
C PRO A 343 -35.85 -13.90 -8.29
N MET A 344 -34.97 -14.54 -9.06
CA MET A 344 -35.28 -15.04 -10.40
C MET A 344 -36.15 -16.31 -10.35
N LEU A 345 -36.01 -17.12 -9.30
CA LEU A 345 -36.84 -18.30 -9.06
C LEU A 345 -38.24 -17.94 -8.52
N CYS A 346 -38.38 -16.88 -7.71
CA CYS A 346 -39.70 -16.39 -7.29
C CYS A 346 -40.55 -15.85 -8.45
N HIS A 347 -39.93 -15.28 -9.49
CA HIS A 347 -40.66 -14.79 -10.67
C HIS A 347 -41.14 -15.91 -11.61
N PHE A 348 -40.52 -17.09 -11.57
CA PHE A 348 -40.96 -18.27 -12.34
C PHE A 348 -41.98 -19.14 -11.59
N CYS A 349 -42.21 -18.89 -10.30
CA CYS A 349 -43.15 -19.63 -9.46
C CYS A 349 -44.55 -19.00 -9.35
N TYR A 350 -44.95 -18.13 -10.30
CA TYR A 350 -46.36 -17.80 -10.53
C TYR A 350 -46.89 -18.46 -11.81
N PRO A 351 -47.19 -19.78 -11.81
CA PRO A 351 -48.14 -20.33 -12.75
C PRO A 351 -49.56 -20.20 -12.17
N LEU A 352 -50.46 -19.59 -12.95
CA LEU A 352 -51.89 -19.94 -12.99
C LEU A 352 -52.71 -19.75 -11.69
N CYS A 353 -53.27 -18.57 -11.51
CA CYS A 353 -54.56 -18.41 -10.82
C CYS A 353 -55.37 -17.27 -11.46
N PHE A 354 -56.10 -17.60 -12.53
CA PHE A 354 -57.25 -16.84 -13.02
C PHE A 354 -58.50 -17.56 -12.49
N PRO A 355 -59.36 -16.94 -11.66
CA PRO A 355 -60.70 -17.44 -11.46
C PRO A 355 -61.61 -16.92 -12.58
N ALA A 356 -62.48 -17.80 -13.06
CA ALA A 356 -63.54 -17.55 -14.05
C ALA A 356 -64.72 -16.77 -13.45
#